data_AF-A0A1C4II44-F1
#
_entry.id   AF-A0A1C4II44-F1
#
_cell.length_a   1.000
_cell.length_b   1.000
_cell.length_c   1.000
_cell.angle_alpha   90.00
_cell.angle_beta   90.00
_cell.angle_gamma   90.00
#
_symmetry.space_group_name_H-M   'P 1'
#
loop_
_entity.id
_entity.type
_entity.pdbx_description
1 polymer ?
#
loop_
_entity_poly.entity_id
_entity_poly.type
_entity_poly.pdbx_seq_one_letter_code
_entity_poly.pdbx_strand_id
1 'polypeptide(L)'
;MDAPAVGDLAGKGADALLDGIAHYPESAARAEVKLWLAGYADGAVSAAAELLAAARGTDEGGPLRRLHCQQALALAGPEAEPAVRAVLGDRELGGLARVWLAERGAADVPAPPEDMIFWLAIDTIAAHLDADGELDELQGLIEGLSAQHSGFFDEVWRVDHPATADVLEAMGRLHSDKKAAKDARKAAFKARSRAGR
;
A
#
# COMPACT_ATOMS: atom_id res chain seq x y z
N MET A 1 10.57 23.89 -14.23
CA MET A 1 10.72 22.50 -13.79
C MET A 1 10.71 21.67 -15.05
N ASP A 2 11.82 21.00 -15.36
CA ASP A 2 11.85 20.06 -16.48
C ASP A 2 10.96 18.86 -16.14
N ALA A 3 10.16 18.41 -17.10
CA ALA A 3 9.37 17.20 -16.93
C ALA A 3 10.32 16.01 -16.78
N PRO A 4 10.10 15.10 -15.82
CA PRO A 4 10.94 13.92 -15.65
C PRO A 4 11.00 13.10 -16.95
N ALA A 5 12.19 12.71 -17.37
CA ALA A 5 12.36 11.90 -18.58
C ALA A 5 12.32 10.42 -18.21
N VAL A 6 11.71 9.59 -19.07
CA VAL A 6 11.72 8.13 -18.88
C VAL A 6 13.16 7.62 -19.01
N GLY A 7 13.64 6.91 -17.98
CA GLY A 7 14.99 6.38 -17.84
C GLY A 7 15.80 7.02 -16.71
N ASP A 8 15.29 8.09 -16.08
CA ASP A 8 16.02 8.81 -15.02
C ASP A 8 16.20 7.96 -13.74
N LEU A 9 15.32 6.97 -13.53
CA LEU A 9 15.32 6.11 -12.35
C LEU A 9 16.00 4.76 -12.58
N ALA A 10 16.25 4.37 -13.83
CA ALA A 10 16.70 3.01 -14.19
C ALA A 10 18.02 2.55 -13.54
N GLY A 11 18.90 3.49 -13.16
CA GLY A 11 20.17 3.21 -12.47
C GLY A 11 20.20 3.60 -11.00
N LYS A 12 19.05 3.88 -10.39
CA LYS A 12 18.92 4.31 -8.99
C LYS A 12 18.60 3.12 -8.08
N GLY A 13 18.66 3.34 -6.76
CA GLY A 13 18.16 2.38 -5.78
C GLY A 13 16.63 2.28 -5.80
N ALA A 14 16.09 1.20 -5.26
CA ALA A 14 14.64 0.99 -5.18
C ALA A 14 13.92 2.08 -4.37
N ASP A 15 14.56 2.67 -3.35
CA ASP A 15 14.03 3.81 -2.60
C ASP A 15 13.74 5.01 -3.51
N ALA A 16 14.75 5.42 -4.28
CA ALA A 16 14.62 6.51 -5.24
C ALA A 16 13.65 6.18 -6.39
N LEU A 17 13.56 4.91 -6.79
CA LEU A 17 12.55 4.46 -7.75
C LEU A 17 11.13 4.65 -7.19
N LEU A 18 10.85 4.08 -6.02
CA LEU A 18 9.50 4.07 -5.42
C LEU A 18 9.00 5.46 -5.06
N ASP A 19 9.88 6.33 -4.54
CA ASP A 19 9.54 7.73 -4.29
C ASP A 19 9.42 8.52 -5.60
N GLY A 20 10.32 8.26 -6.55
CA GLY A 20 10.39 9.01 -7.80
C GLY A 20 9.16 8.82 -8.70
N ILE A 21 8.67 7.59 -8.83
CA ILE A 21 7.52 7.29 -9.72
C ILE A 21 6.20 7.94 -9.27
N ALA A 22 6.11 8.42 -8.02
CA ALA A 22 4.99 9.22 -7.53
C ALA A 22 4.75 10.48 -8.35
N HIS A 23 5.80 11.00 -8.99
CA HIS A 23 5.75 12.25 -9.75
C HIS A 23 5.60 12.03 -11.27
N TYR A 24 5.39 10.78 -11.69
CA TYR A 24 5.26 10.40 -13.09
C TYR A 24 3.81 10.06 -13.41
N PRO A 25 3.32 10.38 -14.63
CA PRO A 25 2.09 9.78 -15.14
C PRO A 25 2.20 8.25 -15.12
N GLU A 26 1.08 7.55 -14.88
CA GLU A 26 1.04 6.09 -14.70
C GLU A 26 1.81 5.31 -15.79
N SER A 27 1.63 5.70 -17.06
CA SER A 27 2.30 5.05 -18.19
C SER A 27 3.83 5.22 -18.16
N ALA A 28 4.31 6.38 -17.69
CA ALA A 28 5.73 6.68 -17.55
C ALA A 28 6.32 6.01 -16.30
N ALA A 29 5.61 6.01 -15.17
CA ALA A 29 5.96 5.24 -13.97
C ALA A 29 6.14 3.74 -14.30
N ARG A 30 5.19 3.15 -15.03
CA ARG A 30 5.27 1.76 -15.48
C ARG A 30 6.48 1.52 -16.40
N ALA A 31 6.86 2.49 -17.23
CA ALA A 31 8.03 2.39 -18.09
C ALA A 31 9.34 2.45 -17.27
N GLU A 32 9.43 3.36 -16.29
CA GLU A 32 10.57 3.46 -15.37
C GLU A 32 10.83 2.15 -14.63
N VAL A 33 9.78 1.57 -14.04
CA VAL A 33 9.93 0.31 -13.31
C VAL A 33 10.41 -0.82 -14.22
N LYS A 34 9.90 -0.90 -15.46
CA LYS A 34 10.38 -1.90 -16.43
C LYS A 34 11.85 -1.71 -16.79
N LEU A 35 12.29 -0.47 -16.97
CA LEU A 35 13.69 -0.15 -17.27
C LEU A 35 14.58 -0.49 -16.07
N TRP A 36 14.16 -0.14 -14.86
CA TRP A 36 14.86 -0.49 -13.62
C TRP A 36 15.00 -2.00 -13.45
N LEU A 37 13.90 -2.76 -13.62
CA LEU A 37 13.92 -4.23 -13.54
C LEU A 37 14.81 -4.85 -14.61
N ALA A 38 14.80 -4.32 -15.85
CA ALA A 38 15.64 -4.82 -16.94
C ALA A 38 17.13 -4.55 -16.72
N GLY A 39 17.48 -3.48 -16.00
CA GLY A 39 18.85 -3.14 -15.62
C GLY A 39 19.38 -3.91 -14.42
N TYR A 40 18.53 -4.65 -13.71
CA TYR A 40 18.89 -5.30 -12.46
C TYR A 40 19.70 -6.59 -12.69
N ALA A 41 21.02 -6.48 -12.56
CA ALA A 41 21.97 -7.54 -12.93
C ALA A 41 21.83 -8.83 -12.09
N ASP A 42 21.38 -8.72 -10.84
CA ASP A 42 21.30 -9.84 -9.90
C ASP A 42 19.95 -10.62 -9.97
N GLY A 43 19.09 -10.27 -10.93
CA GLY A 43 17.85 -10.99 -11.25
C GLY A 43 16.63 -10.64 -10.39
N ALA A 44 15.48 -11.23 -10.75
CA ALA A 44 14.16 -10.86 -10.23
C ALA A 44 14.00 -11.03 -8.70
N VAL A 45 14.63 -12.05 -8.10
CA VAL A 45 14.57 -12.28 -6.64
C VAL A 45 15.25 -11.13 -5.89
N SER A 46 16.44 -10.73 -6.34
CA SER A 46 17.18 -9.64 -5.69
C SER A 46 16.50 -8.29 -5.91
N ALA A 47 16.01 -8.04 -7.13
CA ALA A 47 15.23 -6.85 -7.44
C ALA A 47 13.97 -6.74 -6.55
N ALA A 48 13.23 -7.84 -6.40
CA ALA A 48 12.05 -7.89 -5.53
C ALA A 48 12.42 -7.69 -4.05
N ALA A 49 13.53 -8.26 -3.59
CA ALA A 49 14.00 -8.05 -2.22
C ALA A 49 14.37 -6.59 -1.96
N GLU A 50 14.99 -5.91 -2.93
CA GLU A 50 15.32 -4.48 -2.82
C GLU A 50 14.07 -3.60 -2.81
N LEU A 51 13.10 -3.88 -3.69
CA LEU A 51 11.78 -3.19 -3.69
C LEU A 51 11.06 -3.36 -2.35
N LEU A 52 11.04 -4.57 -1.80
CA LEU A 52 10.42 -4.85 -0.50
C LEU A 52 11.17 -4.16 0.64
N ALA A 53 12.50 -4.10 0.60
CA ALA A 53 13.28 -3.38 1.60
C ALA A 53 13.00 -1.87 1.58
N ALA A 54 12.93 -1.27 0.39
CA ALA A 54 12.64 0.16 0.21
C ALA A 54 11.20 0.55 0.60
N ALA A 55 10.26 -0.38 0.52
CA ALA A 55 8.85 -0.17 0.89
C ALA A 55 8.58 -0.13 2.41
N ARG A 56 9.61 -0.39 3.23
CA ARG A 56 9.49 -0.34 4.69
C ARG A 56 9.43 1.09 5.20
N GLY A 57 8.95 1.24 6.42
CA GLY A 57 8.92 2.49 7.15
C GLY A 57 7.50 2.95 7.48
N THR A 58 7.42 3.71 8.57
CA THR A 58 6.18 4.27 9.11
C THR A 58 6.15 5.79 9.03
N ASP A 59 7.02 6.39 8.21
CA ASP A 59 6.93 7.80 7.84
C ASP A 59 5.71 8.05 6.92
N GLU A 60 5.38 9.32 6.73
CA GLU A 60 4.23 9.78 5.96
C GLU A 60 4.19 9.21 4.53
N GLY A 61 5.35 9.07 3.86
CA GLY A 61 5.43 8.50 2.51
C GLY A 61 5.39 6.98 2.44
N GLY A 62 5.40 6.28 3.58
CA GLY A 62 5.44 4.82 3.66
C GLY A 62 4.29 4.11 2.90
N PRO A 63 3.02 4.51 3.08
CA PRO A 63 1.90 3.92 2.35
C PRO A 63 2.05 4.01 0.83
N LEU A 64 2.41 5.19 0.30
CA LEU A 64 2.59 5.38 -1.14
C LEU A 64 3.76 4.55 -1.68
N ARG A 65 4.88 4.46 -0.93
CA ARG A 65 5.99 3.54 -1.30
C ARG A 65 5.55 2.09 -1.34
N ARG A 66 4.71 1.62 -0.42
CA ARG A 66 4.17 0.23 -0.45
C ARG A 66 3.24 -0.01 -1.63
N LEU A 67 2.38 0.96 -1.97
CA LEU A 67 1.54 0.88 -3.17
C LEU A 67 2.39 0.77 -4.45
N HIS A 68 3.41 1.63 -4.59
CA HIS A 68 4.33 1.57 -5.72
C HIS A 68 5.15 0.27 -5.74
N CYS A 69 5.54 -0.25 -4.59
CA CYS A 69 6.20 -1.54 -4.47
C CYS A 69 5.31 -2.67 -5.00
N GLN A 70 4.02 -2.68 -4.67
CA GLN A 70 3.07 -3.66 -5.19
C GLN A 70 2.98 -3.60 -6.73
N GLN A 71 2.84 -2.39 -7.28
CA GLN A 71 2.78 -2.19 -8.73
C GLN A 71 4.07 -2.64 -9.41
N ALA A 72 5.22 -2.41 -8.78
CA ALA A 72 6.52 -2.85 -9.29
C ALA A 72 6.70 -4.36 -9.22
N LEU A 73 6.33 -5.00 -8.11
CA LEU A 73 6.34 -6.46 -7.96
C LEU A 73 5.38 -7.14 -8.95
N ALA A 74 4.29 -6.49 -9.35
CA ALA A 74 3.42 -7.01 -10.39
C ALA A 74 4.15 -7.15 -11.74
N LEU A 75 5.15 -6.31 -12.01
CA LEU A 75 5.98 -6.31 -13.22
C LEU A 75 7.20 -7.24 -13.14
N ALA A 76 7.68 -7.57 -11.93
CA ALA A 76 8.87 -8.41 -11.72
C ALA A 76 8.68 -9.89 -12.11
N GLY A 77 7.44 -10.33 -12.39
CA GLY A 77 7.15 -11.70 -12.80
C GLY A 77 7.05 -12.71 -11.63
N PRO A 78 6.74 -13.98 -11.91
CA PRO A 78 6.60 -15.03 -10.89
C PRO A 78 7.92 -15.38 -10.18
N GLU A 79 9.07 -15.10 -10.79
CA GLU A 79 10.40 -15.37 -10.24
C GLU A 79 10.67 -14.58 -8.95
N ALA A 80 9.91 -13.51 -8.68
CA ALA A 80 9.97 -12.74 -7.45
C ALA A 80 9.39 -13.47 -6.21
N GLU A 81 8.65 -14.57 -6.39
CA GLU A 81 7.93 -15.26 -5.31
C GLU A 81 8.78 -15.56 -4.07
N PRO A 82 10.05 -16.04 -4.16
CA PRO A 82 10.87 -16.31 -2.98
C PRO A 82 11.09 -15.08 -2.09
N ALA A 83 11.31 -13.90 -2.69
CA ALA A 83 11.48 -12.65 -1.94
C ALA A 83 10.17 -12.20 -1.30
N VAL A 84 9.04 -12.35 -2.00
CA VAL A 84 7.71 -12.03 -1.47
C VAL A 84 7.33 -12.94 -0.29
N ARG A 85 7.63 -14.23 -0.38
CA ARG A 85 7.39 -15.17 0.73
C ARG A 85 8.23 -14.87 1.95
N ALA A 86 9.45 -14.37 1.78
CA ALA A 86 10.35 -14.05 2.89
C ALA A 86 9.81 -12.96 3.83
N VAL A 87 8.86 -12.13 3.38
CA VAL A 87 8.27 -11.05 4.20
C VAL A 87 6.86 -11.39 4.74
N LEU A 88 6.39 -12.64 4.64
CA LEU A 88 5.05 -13.01 5.13
C LEU A 88 4.85 -12.81 6.65
N GLY A 89 5.93 -12.88 7.43
CA GLY A 89 5.92 -12.60 8.87
C GLY A 89 6.07 -11.11 9.20
N ASP A 90 6.24 -10.26 8.20
CA ASP A 90 6.46 -8.84 8.39
C ASP A 90 5.15 -8.10 8.67
N ARG A 91 5.18 -7.16 9.62
CA ARG A 91 3.99 -6.39 10.00
C ARG A 91 3.53 -5.44 8.90
N GLU A 92 4.47 -4.80 8.20
CA GLU A 92 4.19 -3.77 7.19
C GLU A 92 3.97 -4.40 5.82
N LEU A 93 4.75 -5.43 5.48
CA LEU A 93 4.76 -6.03 4.14
C LEU A 93 3.98 -7.34 4.05
N GLY A 94 3.67 -7.99 5.18
CA GLY A 94 3.05 -9.32 5.18
C GLY A 94 1.66 -9.34 4.56
N GLY A 95 0.88 -8.27 4.74
CA GLY A 95 -0.43 -8.12 4.09
C GLY A 95 -0.29 -8.01 2.58
N LEU A 96 0.57 -7.10 2.13
CA LEU A 96 0.88 -6.86 0.71
C LEU A 96 1.39 -8.13 0.01
N ALA A 97 2.30 -8.85 0.65
CA ALA A 97 2.87 -10.08 0.12
C ALA A 97 1.80 -11.16 -0.09
N ARG A 98 0.83 -11.28 0.82
CA ARG A 98 -0.29 -12.22 0.68
C ARG A 98 -1.20 -11.86 -0.48
N VAL A 99 -1.49 -10.57 -0.70
CA VAL A 99 -2.27 -10.11 -1.86
C VAL A 99 -1.55 -10.51 -3.15
N TRP A 100 -0.26 -10.18 -3.27
CA TRP A 100 0.53 -10.53 -4.46
C TRP A 100 0.56 -12.04 -4.74
N LEU A 101 0.70 -12.86 -3.70
CA LEU A 101 0.70 -14.33 -3.83
C LEU A 101 -0.69 -14.87 -4.21
N ALA A 102 -1.75 -14.33 -3.61
CA ALA A 102 -3.13 -14.76 -3.88
C ALA A 102 -3.56 -14.44 -5.32
N GLU A 103 -3.22 -13.26 -5.83
CA GLU A 103 -3.49 -12.85 -7.22
C GLU A 103 -2.83 -13.77 -8.25
N ARG A 104 -1.76 -14.46 -7.85
CA ARG A 104 -1.02 -15.42 -8.68
C ARG A 104 -1.43 -16.88 -8.45
N GLY A 105 -2.42 -17.12 -7.59
CA GLY A 105 -2.87 -18.47 -7.25
C GLY A 105 -1.80 -19.31 -6.55
N ALA A 106 -0.87 -18.67 -5.82
CA ALA A 106 0.17 -19.38 -5.10
C ALA A 106 -0.44 -20.29 -4.01
N ALA A 107 0.08 -21.51 -3.90
CA ALA A 107 -0.34 -22.45 -2.86
C ALA A 107 0.28 -22.09 -1.51
N ASP A 108 -0.27 -22.66 -0.44
CA ASP A 108 0.30 -22.63 0.91
C ASP A 108 0.58 -21.20 1.43
N VAL A 109 -0.33 -20.26 1.13
CA VAL A 109 -0.29 -18.90 1.67
C VAL A 109 -1.07 -18.88 2.99
N PRO A 110 -0.43 -18.59 4.14
CA PRO A 110 -1.12 -18.57 5.42
C PRO A 110 -2.13 -17.41 5.47
N ALA A 111 -3.32 -17.67 6.02
CA ALA A 111 -4.32 -16.63 6.25
C ALA A 111 -3.71 -15.47 7.08
N PRO A 112 -3.98 -14.20 6.72
CA PRO A 112 -3.52 -13.08 7.52
C PRO A 112 -4.29 -13.03 8.86
N PRO A 113 -3.62 -12.64 9.96
CA PRO A 113 -4.33 -12.29 11.18
C PRO A 113 -5.16 -11.01 10.95
N GLU A 114 -6.23 -10.83 11.72
CA GLU A 114 -7.20 -9.74 11.52
C GLU A 114 -6.57 -8.34 11.64
N ASP A 115 -5.66 -8.15 12.58
CA ASP A 115 -4.94 -6.90 12.78
C ASP A 115 -4.13 -6.49 11.54
N MET A 116 -3.51 -7.46 10.84
CA MET A 116 -2.81 -7.24 9.58
C MET A 116 -3.77 -6.86 8.45
N ILE A 117 -4.98 -7.43 8.41
CA ILE A 117 -6.00 -7.06 7.42
C ILE A 117 -6.38 -5.59 7.58
N PHE A 118 -6.69 -5.17 8.80
CA PHE A 118 -7.04 -3.77 9.07
C PHE A 118 -5.85 -2.82 8.87
N TRP A 119 -4.64 -3.26 9.22
CA TRP A 119 -3.42 -2.48 8.96
C TRP A 119 -3.24 -2.23 7.45
N LEU A 120 -3.35 -3.27 6.63
CA LEU A 120 -3.26 -3.15 5.16
C LEU A 120 -4.39 -2.28 4.60
N ALA A 121 -5.62 -2.41 5.11
CA ALA A 121 -6.74 -1.58 4.67
C ALA A 121 -6.49 -0.08 4.93
N ILE A 122 -5.99 0.28 6.13
CA ILE A 122 -5.60 1.64 6.46
C ILE A 122 -4.49 2.11 5.51
N ASP A 123 -3.46 1.31 5.35
CA ASP A 123 -2.29 1.63 4.53
C ASP A 123 -2.67 1.87 3.06
N THR A 124 -3.56 1.03 2.52
CA THR A 124 -4.03 1.13 1.14
C THR A 124 -4.83 2.42 0.94
N ILE A 125 -5.73 2.77 1.87
CA ILE A 125 -6.50 4.02 1.79
C ILE A 125 -5.59 5.22 1.96
N ALA A 126 -4.60 5.17 2.86
CA ALA A 126 -3.62 6.25 3.03
C ALA A 126 -2.82 6.50 1.73
N ALA A 127 -2.35 5.44 1.07
CA ALA A 127 -1.65 5.55 -0.20
C ALA A 127 -2.51 6.21 -1.29
N HIS A 128 -3.81 5.90 -1.34
CA HIS A 128 -4.73 6.49 -2.33
C HIS A 128 -5.19 7.91 -1.96
N LEU A 129 -5.07 8.32 -0.69
CA LEU A 129 -5.28 9.71 -0.28
C LEU A 129 -4.12 10.60 -0.69
N ASP A 130 -2.90 10.06 -0.69
CA ASP A 130 -1.69 10.78 -1.08
C ASP A 130 -1.43 10.72 -2.60
N ALA A 131 -1.89 9.65 -3.27
CA ALA A 131 -1.94 9.63 -4.72
C ALA A 131 -3.00 10.65 -5.19
N ASP A 132 -2.67 11.50 -6.17
CA ASP A 132 -3.60 12.42 -6.82
C ASP A 132 -4.64 11.64 -7.68
N GLY A 133 -5.46 10.81 -7.02
CA GLY A 133 -6.43 9.90 -7.64
C GLY A 133 -7.84 10.47 -7.71
N GLU A 134 -8.68 9.81 -8.50
CA GLU A 134 -10.09 10.20 -8.66
C GLU A 134 -10.90 9.89 -7.39
N LEU A 135 -11.65 10.90 -6.91
CA LEU A 135 -12.41 10.80 -5.65
C LEU A 135 -13.44 9.66 -5.65
N ASP A 136 -14.03 9.35 -6.80
CA ASP A 136 -15.03 8.28 -6.94
C ASP A 136 -14.40 6.89 -6.77
N GLU A 137 -13.17 6.70 -7.27
CA GLU A 137 -12.42 5.44 -7.09
C GLU A 137 -12.06 5.23 -5.62
N LEU A 138 -11.61 6.31 -4.96
CA LEU A 138 -11.32 6.29 -3.54
C LEU A 138 -12.56 6.01 -2.68
N GLN A 139 -13.72 6.59 -3.02
CA GLN A 139 -14.99 6.28 -2.36
C GLN A 139 -15.34 4.78 -2.53
N GLY A 140 -15.23 4.24 -3.74
CA GLY A 140 -15.49 2.81 -4.01
C GLY A 140 -14.57 1.89 -3.21
N LEU A 141 -13.28 2.23 -3.11
CA LEU A 141 -12.29 1.50 -2.30
C LEU A 141 -12.66 1.50 -0.81
N ILE A 142 -13.00 2.67 -0.26
CA ILE A 142 -13.41 2.84 1.14
C ILE A 142 -14.63 1.94 1.47
N GLU A 143 -15.62 1.93 0.59
CA GLU A 143 -16.85 1.15 0.76
C GLU A 143 -16.56 -0.35 0.63
N GLY A 144 -15.77 -0.74 -0.37
CA GLY A 144 -15.39 -2.13 -0.61
C GLY A 144 -14.60 -2.73 0.55
N LEU A 145 -13.63 -2.00 1.12
CA LEU A 145 -12.81 -2.48 2.25
C LEU A 145 -13.61 -2.54 3.55
N SER A 146 -14.42 -1.52 3.85
CA SER A 146 -15.21 -1.50 5.09
C SER A 146 -16.36 -2.51 5.09
N ALA A 147 -16.92 -2.85 3.92
CA ALA A 147 -17.98 -3.85 3.80
C ALA A 147 -17.49 -5.30 3.99
N GLN A 148 -16.20 -5.59 3.78
CA GLN A 148 -15.65 -6.94 3.93
C GLN A 148 -15.65 -7.44 5.37
N HIS A 149 -15.70 -6.53 6.36
CA HIS A 149 -15.62 -6.88 7.77
C HIS A 149 -16.78 -6.28 8.56
N SER A 150 -17.67 -7.15 9.05
CA SER A 150 -18.72 -6.72 9.99
C SER A 150 -18.08 -6.14 11.24
N GLY A 151 -18.40 -4.90 11.58
CA GLY A 151 -17.80 -4.22 12.73
C GLY A 151 -16.43 -3.60 12.44
N PHE A 152 -16.06 -3.39 11.17
CA PHE A 152 -14.81 -2.72 10.78
C PHE A 152 -14.51 -1.47 11.64
N PHE A 153 -15.45 -0.53 11.75
CA PHE A 153 -15.27 0.70 12.54
C PHE A 153 -15.23 0.49 14.06
N ASP A 154 -15.68 -0.66 14.55
CA ASP A 154 -15.60 -1.00 15.96
C ASP A 154 -14.19 -1.46 16.34
N GLU A 155 -13.41 -1.99 15.40
CA GLU A 155 -12.08 -2.59 15.62
C GLU A 155 -10.92 -1.80 15.02
N VAL A 156 -11.05 -1.30 13.78
CA VAL A 156 -9.98 -0.66 13.00
C VAL A 156 -9.30 0.49 13.74
N TRP A 157 -10.03 1.23 14.57
CA TRP A 157 -9.46 2.36 15.29
C TRP A 157 -8.36 1.92 16.25
N ARG A 158 -8.34 0.67 16.73
CA ARG A 158 -7.31 0.11 17.63
C ARG A 158 -6.00 -0.23 16.94
N VAL A 159 -5.99 -0.32 15.62
CA VAL A 159 -4.79 -0.65 14.85
C VAL A 159 -3.71 0.40 15.09
N ASP A 160 -2.51 -0.08 15.33
CA ASP A 160 -1.33 0.76 15.51
C ASP A 160 -0.69 0.99 14.12
N HIS A 161 -1.27 1.96 13.40
CA HIS A 161 -0.78 2.48 12.11
C HIS A 161 -0.77 4.02 12.18
N PRO A 162 0.29 4.72 11.74
CA PRO A 162 0.40 6.18 11.82
C PRO A 162 -0.81 6.92 11.20
N ALA A 163 -1.23 6.52 10.01
CA ALA A 163 -2.35 7.11 9.28
C ALA A 163 -3.77 6.76 9.80
N THR A 164 -3.91 5.97 10.88
CA THR A 164 -5.23 5.44 11.31
C THR A 164 -6.28 6.54 11.50
N ALA A 165 -5.91 7.62 12.18
CA ALA A 165 -6.84 8.70 12.48
C ALA A 165 -7.30 9.45 11.22
N ASP A 166 -6.36 9.76 10.33
CA ASP A 166 -6.61 10.57 9.14
C ASP A 166 -7.38 9.77 8.08
N VAL A 167 -7.07 8.47 7.93
CA VAL A 167 -7.85 7.55 7.09
C VAL A 167 -9.29 7.46 7.57
N LEU A 168 -9.53 7.27 8.88
CA LEU A 168 -10.90 7.17 9.40
C LEU A 168 -11.68 8.49 9.26
N GLU A 169 -10.99 9.62 9.33
CA GLU A 169 -11.59 10.92 9.04
C GLU A 169 -11.98 11.04 7.56
N ALA A 170 -11.08 10.66 6.65
CA ALA A 170 -11.37 10.64 5.22
C ALA A 170 -12.55 9.72 4.89
N MET A 171 -12.58 8.50 5.44
CA MET A 171 -13.71 7.59 5.32
C MET A 171 -15.00 8.25 5.82
N GLY A 172 -14.95 8.95 6.95
CA GLY A 172 -16.10 9.67 7.49
C GLY A 172 -16.64 10.80 6.61
N ARG A 173 -15.79 11.39 5.77
CA ARG A 173 -16.15 12.44 4.80
C ARG A 173 -16.65 11.86 3.48
N LEU A 174 -16.03 10.78 3.01
CA LEU A 174 -16.20 10.25 1.66
C LEU A 174 -17.24 9.14 1.56
N HIS A 175 -17.52 8.40 2.63
CA HIS A 175 -18.44 7.26 2.56
C HIS A 175 -19.89 7.68 2.23
N SER A 176 -20.52 7.03 1.26
CA SER A 176 -21.89 7.38 0.82
C SER A 176 -22.97 7.01 1.84
N ASP A 177 -22.85 5.85 2.50
CA ASP A 177 -23.72 5.46 3.60
C ASP A 177 -23.52 6.34 4.85
N LYS A 178 -24.61 6.98 5.29
CA LYS A 178 -24.59 7.94 6.40
C LYS A 178 -24.26 7.30 7.75
N LYS A 179 -24.60 6.02 7.94
CA LYS A 179 -24.33 5.31 9.21
C LYS A 179 -22.84 4.96 9.28
N ALA A 180 -22.30 4.37 8.23
CA ALA A 180 -20.87 4.08 8.09
C ALA A 180 -20.03 5.36 8.21
N ALA A 181 -20.40 6.44 7.53
CA ALA A 181 -19.74 7.74 7.65
C ALA A 181 -19.75 8.30 9.11
N LYS A 182 -20.83 8.07 9.85
CA LYS A 182 -20.92 8.45 11.27
C LYS A 182 -20.03 7.57 12.15
N ASP A 183 -20.01 6.26 11.90
CA ASP A 183 -19.22 5.32 12.70
C ASP A 183 -17.72 5.50 12.44
N ALA A 184 -17.32 5.78 11.20
CA ALA A 184 -15.95 6.20 10.84
C ALA A 184 -15.49 7.45 11.61
N ARG A 185 -16.32 8.50 11.68
CA ARG A 185 -16.00 9.71 12.46
C ARG A 185 -15.83 9.44 13.96
N LYS A 186 -16.64 8.56 14.54
CA LYS A 186 -16.47 8.13 15.95
C LYS A 186 -15.17 7.35 16.12
N ALA A 187 -14.86 6.46 15.19
CA ALA A 187 -13.63 5.67 15.18
C ALA A 187 -12.39 6.59 15.10
N ALA A 188 -12.41 7.60 14.23
CA ALA A 188 -11.37 8.62 14.11
C ALA A 188 -11.15 9.36 15.45
N PHE A 189 -12.23 9.78 16.12
CA PHE A 189 -12.14 10.41 17.44
C PHE A 189 -11.49 9.49 18.50
N LYS A 190 -11.86 8.20 18.52
CA LYS A 190 -11.23 7.21 19.41
C LYS A 190 -9.74 7.03 19.10
N ALA A 191 -9.37 6.97 17.82
CA ALA A 191 -7.98 6.81 17.38
C ALA A 191 -7.11 8.00 17.84
N ARG A 192 -7.55 9.25 17.59
CA ARG A 192 -6.85 10.46 18.07
C ARG A 192 -6.71 10.48 19.60
N SER A 193 -7.77 10.10 20.31
CA SER A 193 -7.77 10.03 21.77
C SER A 193 -6.80 8.98 22.34
N ARG A 194 -6.44 7.95 21.56
CA ARG A 194 -5.39 6.98 21.94
C ARG A 194 -4.01 7.53 21.64
N ALA A 195 -3.80 8.13 20.46
CA ALA A 195 -2.50 8.63 20.03
C ALA A 195 -1.98 9.80 20.90
N GLY A 196 -2.88 10.58 21.50
CA GLY A 196 -2.53 11.67 22.42
C GLY A 196 -2.35 11.26 23.89
N ARG A 197 -2.39 9.96 24.23
CA ARG A 197 -2.08 9.43 25.56
C ARG A 197 -0.66 8.89 25.61
#